data_AF-A0A0A1Q2X7-F1
#
_entry.id   AF-A0A0A1Q2X7-F1
#
_cell.length_a   1.000
_cell.length_b   1.000
_cell.length_c   1.000
_cell.angle_alpha   90.00
_cell.angle_beta   90.00
_cell.angle_gamma   90.00
#
_symmetry.space_group_name_H-M   'P 1'
#
loop_
_entity.id
_entity.type
_entity.pdbx_description
1 polymer ?
#
loop_
_entity_poly.entity_id
_entity_poly.type
_entity_poly.pdbx_seq_one_letter_code
_entity_poly.pdbx_strand_id
1 'polypeptide(L)'
;MKYTTVTDLVWANEAATAISCRVDFEGLGIVPFTAAAGDPEEHGRLIYARAIAGDFGAIAPYVAPPAEPEPVPDEISNRQFWQLCAIRTLISEAEAEAALGGTIPADMQTKVDQLPVEQRFAARMHLKGSTVFRRSHPFTLAIGAFMNWTSAQIDQFWRDASVL
;
A
#
# COMPACT_ATOMS: atom_id res chain seq x y z
N MET A 1 31.33 -24.35 7.73
CA MET A 1 30.56 -24.25 8.99
C MET A 1 29.94 -25.61 9.29
N LYS A 2 29.97 -26.09 10.54
CA LYS A 2 29.25 -27.31 10.95
C LYS A 2 27.86 -26.93 11.46
N TYR A 3 26.89 -27.82 11.28
CA TYR A 3 25.52 -27.64 11.75
C TYR A 3 24.98 -28.93 12.36
N THR A 4 24.05 -28.81 13.30
CA THR A 4 23.47 -29.93 14.04
C THR A 4 22.07 -30.27 13.56
N THR A 5 21.24 -29.25 13.26
CA THR A 5 19.84 -29.43 12.88
C THR A 5 19.42 -28.48 11.75
N VAL A 6 18.46 -28.93 10.95
CA VAL A 6 17.81 -28.17 9.89
C VAL A 6 16.31 -28.41 10.01
N THR A 7 15.54 -27.33 10.14
CA THR A 7 14.07 -27.38 10.31
C THR A 7 13.38 -26.30 9.48
N ASP A 8 12.04 -26.32 9.46
CA ASP A 8 11.20 -25.31 8.80
C ASP A 8 11.50 -25.13 7.31
N LEU A 9 11.61 -26.25 6.58
CA LEU A 9 11.93 -26.25 5.15
C LEU A 9 10.76 -25.70 4.34
N VAL A 10 11.01 -24.62 3.60
CA VAL A 10 10.06 -24.00 2.67
C VAL A 10 10.81 -23.67 1.38
N TRP A 11 10.22 -23.92 0.21
CA TRP A 11 10.78 -23.40 -1.03
C TRP A 11 10.91 -21.88 -0.96
N ALA A 12 12.10 -21.35 -1.26
CA ALA A 12 12.39 -19.93 -1.15
C ALA A 12 11.87 -19.11 -2.34
N ASN A 13 11.52 -19.78 -3.44
CA ASN A 13 10.99 -19.18 -4.65
C ASN A 13 10.05 -20.14 -5.39
N GLU A 14 9.24 -19.59 -6.29
CA GLU A 14 8.28 -20.34 -7.11
C GLU A 14 8.95 -21.39 -8.01
N ALA A 15 10.17 -21.10 -8.48
CA ALA A 15 10.95 -22.02 -9.32
C ALA A 15 11.51 -23.23 -8.56
N ALA A 16 11.32 -23.31 -7.23
CA ALA A 16 11.82 -24.38 -6.38
C ALA A 16 13.33 -24.64 -6.54
N THR A 17 14.13 -23.56 -6.66
CA THR A 17 15.59 -23.67 -6.85
C THR A 17 16.41 -23.47 -5.58
N ALA A 18 15.78 -22.98 -4.51
CA ALA A 18 16.40 -22.74 -3.21
C ALA A 18 15.40 -23.02 -2.08
N ILE A 19 15.91 -23.36 -0.90
CA ILE A 19 15.12 -23.74 0.28
C ILE A 19 15.48 -22.81 1.43
N SER A 20 14.48 -22.10 1.94
CA SER A 20 14.57 -21.38 3.21
C SER A 20 14.35 -22.37 4.35
N CYS A 21 15.22 -22.30 5.37
CA CYS A 21 15.16 -23.16 6.54
C CYS A 21 15.75 -22.47 7.77
N ARG A 22 15.55 -23.05 8.94
CA ARG A 22 16.30 -22.72 10.16
C ARG A 22 17.42 -23.73 10.33
N VAL A 23 18.63 -23.24 10.54
CA VAL A 23 19.82 -24.09 10.70
C VAL A 23 20.49 -23.74 12.02
N ASP A 24 20.76 -24.74 12.83
CA ASP A 24 21.59 -24.61 14.03
C ASP A 24 23.06 -24.80 13.67
N PHE A 25 23.78 -23.68 13.48
CA PHE A 25 25.20 -23.71 13.20
C PHE A 25 26.01 -23.72 14.50
N GLU A 26 27.02 -24.59 14.58
CA GLU A 26 27.91 -24.67 15.74
C GLU A 26 28.56 -23.31 16.02
N GLY A 27 28.31 -22.76 17.22
CA GLY A 27 28.85 -21.46 17.66
C GLY A 27 28.05 -20.23 17.23
N LEU A 28 27.03 -20.38 16.37
CA LEU A 28 26.13 -19.28 15.97
C LEU A 28 24.68 -19.50 16.46
N GLY A 29 24.30 -20.75 16.71
CA GLY A 29 22.95 -21.13 17.10
C GLY A 29 22.00 -21.20 15.91
N ILE A 30 20.70 -21.22 16.20
CA ILE A 30 19.64 -21.38 15.21
C ILE A 30 19.36 -20.05 14.47
N VAL A 31 19.74 -20.00 13.20
CA VAL A 31 19.56 -18.81 12.34
C VAL A 31 18.75 -19.15 11.08
N PRO A 32 18.06 -18.17 10.48
CA PRO A 32 17.50 -18.33 9.14
C PRO A 32 18.63 -18.51 8.12
N PHE A 33 18.46 -19.46 7.20
CA PHE A 33 19.40 -19.76 6.15
C PHE A 33 18.66 -20.12 4.85
N THR A 34 19.29 -19.85 3.71
CA THR A 34 18.75 -20.19 2.39
C THR A 34 19.77 -21.07 1.67
N ALA A 35 19.43 -22.35 1.50
CA ALA A 35 20.28 -23.34 0.85
C ALA A 35 19.89 -23.48 -0.63
N ALA A 36 20.88 -23.61 -1.51
CA ALA A 36 20.67 -23.83 -2.95
C ALA A 36 21.66 -24.85 -3.52
N ALA A 37 21.33 -25.47 -4.64
CA ALA A 37 22.25 -26.39 -5.33
C ALA A 37 23.59 -25.73 -5.70
N GLY A 38 23.54 -24.44 -6.06
CA GLY A 38 24.68 -23.61 -6.43
C GLY A 38 25.19 -22.69 -5.32
N ASP A 39 24.89 -22.98 -4.05
CA ASP A 39 25.36 -22.18 -2.92
C ASP A 39 26.89 -22.05 -2.93
N PRO A 40 27.48 -20.85 -2.72
CA PRO A 40 28.93 -20.69 -2.66
C PRO A 40 29.56 -21.49 -1.52
N GLU A 41 28.86 -21.63 -0.41
CA GLU A 41 29.32 -22.34 0.76
C GLU A 41 29.03 -23.85 0.66
N GLU A 42 30.01 -24.67 1.01
CA GLU A 42 29.87 -26.13 0.95
C GLU A 42 28.70 -26.67 1.78
N HIS A 43 28.51 -26.10 2.98
CA HIS A 43 27.43 -26.49 3.86
C HIS A 43 26.05 -26.14 3.29
N GLY A 44 25.92 -25.05 2.54
CA GLY A 44 24.66 -24.71 1.87
C GLY A 44 24.30 -25.72 0.78
N ARG A 45 25.28 -26.15 -0.02
CA ARG A 45 25.06 -27.22 -1.02
C ARG A 45 24.69 -28.55 -0.39
N LEU A 46 25.34 -28.92 0.71
CA LEU A 46 25.06 -30.15 1.46
C LEU A 46 23.66 -30.13 2.09
N ILE A 47 23.28 -29.02 2.72
CA ILE A 47 21.93 -28.86 3.30
C ILE A 47 20.86 -28.98 2.21
N TYR A 48 21.06 -28.32 1.06
CA TYR A 48 20.14 -28.43 -0.07
C TYR A 48 20.01 -29.88 -0.55
N ALA A 49 21.11 -30.56 -0.84
CA ALA A 49 21.08 -31.94 -1.33
C ALA A 49 20.38 -32.91 -0.35
N ARG A 50 20.62 -32.75 0.95
CA ARG A 50 19.97 -33.55 2.00
C ARG A 50 18.49 -33.24 2.18
N ALA A 51 18.11 -31.97 2.05
CA ALA A 51 16.71 -31.56 2.03
C ALA A 51 15.95 -32.19 0.85
N ILE A 52 16.54 -32.19 -0.36
CA ILE A 52 15.98 -32.85 -1.54
C ILE A 52 15.87 -34.37 -1.35
N ALA A 53 16.84 -34.99 -0.68
CA ALA A 53 16.80 -36.42 -0.34
C ALA A 53 15.75 -36.77 0.73
N GLY A 54 15.14 -35.77 1.39
CA GLY A 54 14.12 -35.95 2.41
C GLY A 54 14.65 -36.17 3.83
N ASP A 55 15.95 -35.97 4.06
CA ASP A 55 16.60 -36.19 5.37
C ASP A 55 16.02 -35.33 6.50
N PHE A 56 15.41 -34.19 6.15
CA PHE A 56 14.84 -33.22 7.09
C PHE A 56 13.31 -33.16 7.02
N GLY A 57 12.67 -34.12 6.34
CA GLY A 57 11.23 -34.14 6.09
C GLY A 57 10.83 -33.41 4.80
N ALA A 58 9.52 -33.20 4.64
CA ALA A 58 8.97 -32.59 3.44
C ALA A 58 9.25 -31.09 3.37
N ILE A 59 9.58 -30.59 2.17
CA ILE A 59 9.73 -29.16 1.89
C ILE A 59 8.34 -28.57 1.64
N ALA A 60 7.95 -27.58 2.44
CA ALA A 60 6.69 -26.87 2.24
C ALA A 60 6.71 -26.04 0.94
N PRO A 61 5.55 -25.83 0.30
CA PRO A 61 5.45 -25.00 -0.91
C PRO A 61 5.89 -23.56 -0.65
N TYR A 62 6.40 -22.91 -1.69
CA TYR A 62 6.69 -21.48 -1.64
C TYR A 62 5.40 -20.69 -1.38
N VAL A 63 5.50 -19.72 -0.47
CA VAL A 63 4.45 -18.74 -0.21
C VAL A 63 4.95 -17.40 -0.70
N ALA A 64 4.35 -16.89 -1.78
CA ALA A 64 4.65 -15.56 -2.28
C ALA A 64 4.39 -14.52 -1.18
N PRO A 65 5.29 -13.53 -0.99
CA PRO A 65 4.99 -12.39 -0.16
C PRO A 65 3.66 -11.75 -0.57
N PRO A 66 2.89 -11.20 0.37
CA PRO A 66 1.72 -10.40 0.03
C PRO A 66 2.13 -9.30 -0.96
N ALA A 67 1.30 -9.05 -1.97
CA ALA A 67 1.52 -7.91 -2.85
C ALA A 67 1.57 -6.63 -2.00
N GLU A 68 2.53 -5.75 -2.30
CA GLU A 68 2.56 -4.44 -1.66
C GLU A 68 1.28 -3.67 -2.01
N PRO A 69 0.68 -2.93 -1.05
CA PRO A 69 -0.48 -2.11 -1.35
C PRO A 69 -0.09 -1.07 -2.39
N GLU A 70 -0.96 -0.84 -3.39
CA GLU A 70 -0.71 0.19 -4.39
C GLU A 70 -0.44 1.55 -3.71
N PRO A 71 0.61 2.28 -4.14
CA PRO A 71 0.95 3.55 -3.53
C PRO A 71 -0.23 4.51 -3.70
N VAL A 72 -0.55 5.23 -2.64
CA VAL A 72 -1.55 6.30 -2.70
C VAL A 72 -0.88 7.51 -3.33
N PRO A 73 -1.37 8.02 -4.48
CA PRO A 73 -0.86 9.26 -5.04
C PRO A 73 -0.97 10.39 -4.02
N ASP A 74 0.08 11.18 -3.79
CA ASP A 74 -0.05 12.35 -2.90
C ASP A 74 -0.84 13.47 -3.59
N GLU A 75 -0.81 13.56 -4.91
CA GLU A 75 -1.44 14.64 -5.67
C GLU A 75 -2.44 14.10 -6.71
N ILE A 76 -3.60 14.74 -6.78
CA ILE A 76 -4.56 14.60 -7.88
C ILE A 76 -4.94 15.99 -8.39
N SER A 77 -5.18 16.13 -9.69
CA SER A 77 -5.57 17.42 -10.27
C SER A 77 -6.97 17.86 -9.83
N ASN A 78 -7.26 19.16 -9.96
CA ASN A 78 -8.60 19.72 -9.73
C ASN A 78 -9.67 18.99 -10.57
N ARG A 79 -9.36 18.69 -11.83
CA ARG A 79 -10.22 17.90 -12.72
C ARG A 79 -10.51 16.53 -12.15
N GLN A 80 -9.47 15.78 -11.79
CA GLN A 80 -9.60 14.41 -11.27
C GLN A 80 -10.43 14.36 -9.98
N PHE A 81 -10.22 15.31 -9.07
CA PHE A 81 -10.98 15.40 -7.82
C PHE A 81 -12.48 15.61 -8.06
N TRP A 82 -12.86 16.60 -8.87
CA TRP A 82 -14.27 16.90 -9.13
C TRP A 82 -14.95 15.84 -10.00
N GLN A 83 -14.23 15.30 -10.99
CA GLN A 83 -14.74 14.22 -11.82
C GLN A 83 -15.05 12.97 -10.99
N LEU A 84 -14.17 12.57 -10.07
CA LEU A 84 -14.45 11.42 -9.21
C LEU A 84 -15.60 11.71 -8.22
N CYS A 85 -15.75 12.94 -7.74
CA CYS A 85 -16.90 13.32 -6.92
C CYS A 85 -18.23 13.09 -7.66
N ALA A 86 -18.32 13.45 -8.94
CA ALA A 86 -19.50 13.19 -9.76
C ALA A 86 -19.70 11.68 -10.03
N ILE A 87 -18.64 10.96 -10.41
CA ILE A 87 -18.70 9.49 -10.65
C ILE A 87 -19.20 8.75 -9.40
N ARG A 88 -18.79 9.20 -8.20
CA ARG A 88 -19.24 8.63 -6.92
C ARG A 88 -20.54 9.22 -6.40
N THR A 89 -21.25 10.03 -7.20
CA THR A 89 -22.55 10.65 -6.89
C THR A 89 -22.53 11.54 -5.63
N LEU A 90 -21.37 12.10 -5.30
CA LEU A 90 -21.22 13.04 -4.18
C LEU A 90 -21.68 14.45 -4.54
N ILE A 91 -21.67 14.76 -5.83
CA ILE A 91 -22.21 15.96 -6.47
C ILE A 91 -22.76 15.55 -7.84
N SER A 92 -23.56 16.42 -8.47
CA SER A 92 -23.98 16.22 -9.85
C SER A 92 -22.84 16.51 -10.85
N GLU A 93 -22.96 15.98 -12.08
CA GLU A 93 -22.02 16.29 -13.17
C GLU A 93 -21.95 17.81 -13.45
N ALA A 94 -23.10 18.48 -13.45
CA ALA A 94 -23.17 19.94 -13.65
C ALA A 94 -22.44 20.72 -12.54
N GLU A 95 -22.51 20.26 -11.29
CA GLU A 95 -21.74 20.85 -10.19
C GLU A 95 -20.25 20.59 -10.32
N ALA A 96 -19.84 19.42 -10.79
CA ALA A 96 -18.42 19.12 -11.05
C ALA A 96 -17.86 20.03 -12.15
N GLU A 97 -18.59 20.23 -13.24
CA GLU A 97 -18.20 21.17 -14.32
C GLU A 97 -18.12 22.60 -13.81
N ALA A 98 -19.12 23.07 -13.04
CA ALA A 98 -19.12 24.40 -12.44
C ALA A 98 -17.95 24.59 -11.45
N ALA A 99 -17.54 23.53 -10.76
CA ALA A 99 -16.42 23.55 -9.83
C ALA A 99 -15.06 23.75 -10.53
N LEU A 100 -14.90 23.29 -11.77
CA LEU A 100 -13.73 23.61 -12.58
C LEU A 100 -13.63 25.11 -12.89
N GLY A 101 -14.76 25.82 -12.91
CA GLY A 101 -14.84 27.28 -13.02
C GLY A 101 -14.69 28.04 -11.70
N GLY A 102 -14.43 27.35 -10.59
CA GLY A 102 -14.30 27.94 -9.25
C GLY A 102 -15.62 28.14 -8.49
N THR A 103 -16.70 27.49 -8.92
CA THR A 103 -17.97 27.47 -8.19
C THR A 103 -17.97 26.31 -7.19
N ILE A 104 -18.09 26.59 -5.89
CA ILE A 104 -18.12 25.51 -4.89
C ILE A 104 -19.52 24.87 -4.90
N PRO A 105 -19.64 23.54 -5.06
CA PRO A 105 -20.93 22.84 -4.97
C PRO A 105 -21.67 23.10 -3.67
N ALA A 106 -23.00 23.12 -3.69
CA ALA A 106 -23.81 23.58 -2.55
C ALA A 106 -23.59 22.73 -1.28
N ASP A 107 -23.50 21.42 -1.46
CA ASP A 107 -23.21 20.50 -0.37
C ASP A 107 -21.84 20.78 0.24
N MET A 108 -20.81 21.00 -0.59
CA MET A 108 -19.46 21.34 -0.12
C MET A 108 -19.42 22.70 0.58
N GLN A 109 -20.15 23.69 0.07
CA GLN A 109 -20.27 25.00 0.72
C GLN A 109 -20.91 24.86 2.11
N THR A 110 -21.94 24.01 2.24
CA THR A 110 -22.57 23.69 3.53
C THR A 110 -21.56 23.09 4.51
N LYS A 111 -20.65 22.23 4.05
CA LYS A 111 -19.57 21.67 4.92
C LYS A 111 -18.59 22.73 5.37
N VAL A 112 -18.18 23.60 4.45
CA VAL A 112 -17.28 24.71 4.76
C VAL A 112 -17.90 25.64 5.82
N ASP A 113 -19.22 25.85 5.76
CA ASP A 113 -19.94 26.66 6.74
C ASP A 113 -20.10 26.01 8.12
N GLN A 114 -19.77 24.73 8.27
CA GLN A 114 -19.69 24.04 9.56
C GLN A 114 -18.28 24.08 10.18
N LEU A 115 -17.26 24.47 9.42
CA LEU A 115 -15.91 24.69 9.97
C LEU A 115 -15.88 25.89 10.93
N PRO A 116 -14.90 25.96 11.85
CA PRO A 116 -14.62 27.17 12.61
C PRO A 116 -14.46 28.39 11.69
N VAL A 117 -14.97 29.56 12.13
CA VAL A 117 -15.11 30.76 11.28
C VAL A 117 -13.79 31.16 10.63
N GLU A 118 -12.69 31.04 11.36
CA GLU A 118 -11.33 31.33 10.94
C GLU A 118 -10.81 30.39 9.83
N GLN A 119 -11.36 29.18 9.70
CA GLN A 119 -10.94 28.19 8.69
C GLN A 119 -11.74 28.29 7.39
N ARG A 120 -12.94 28.89 7.41
CA ARG A 120 -13.85 28.90 6.26
C ARG A 120 -13.28 29.63 5.05
N PHE A 121 -12.60 30.75 5.26
CA PHE A 121 -12.01 31.52 4.16
C PHE A 121 -10.92 30.73 3.45
N ALA A 122 -10.00 30.13 4.21
CA ALA A 122 -8.93 29.30 3.67
C ALA A 122 -9.48 28.07 2.92
N ALA A 123 -10.51 27.42 3.46
CA ALA A 123 -11.20 26.31 2.82
C ALA A 123 -11.81 26.71 1.46
N ARG A 124 -12.54 27.84 1.39
CA ARG A 124 -13.09 28.33 0.12
C ARG A 124 -11.99 28.68 -0.89
N MET A 125 -10.92 29.33 -0.45
CA MET A 125 -9.80 29.68 -1.32
C MET A 125 -9.12 28.44 -1.89
N HIS A 126 -8.93 27.41 -1.07
CA HIS A 126 -8.37 26.14 -1.51
C HIS A 126 -9.29 25.45 -2.54
N LEU A 127 -10.59 25.32 -2.25
CA LEU A 127 -11.53 24.69 -3.19
C LEU A 127 -11.62 25.41 -4.55
N LYS A 128 -11.50 26.74 -4.57
CA LYS A 128 -11.63 27.55 -5.79
C LYS A 128 -10.33 27.67 -6.58
N GLY A 129 -9.20 27.79 -5.89
CA GLY A 129 -7.91 28.15 -6.47
C GLY A 129 -6.94 27.00 -6.65
N SER A 130 -7.21 25.84 -6.07
CA SER A 130 -6.31 24.68 -6.18
C SER A 130 -6.32 24.12 -7.59
N THR A 131 -5.15 24.06 -8.21
CA THR A 131 -4.91 23.26 -9.42
C THR A 131 -4.67 21.78 -9.09
N VAL A 132 -4.24 21.50 -7.86
CA VAL A 132 -3.89 20.18 -7.33
C VAL A 132 -4.43 20.04 -5.90
N PHE A 133 -4.99 18.88 -5.60
CA PHE A 133 -5.37 18.45 -4.26
C PHE A 133 -4.36 17.44 -3.72
N ARG A 134 -3.88 17.70 -2.49
CA ARG A 134 -2.92 16.84 -1.81
C ARG A 134 -3.59 15.92 -0.80
N ARG A 135 -3.21 14.65 -0.78
CA ARG A 135 -3.71 13.65 0.17
C ARG A 135 -3.33 13.99 1.60
N SER A 136 -2.10 14.49 1.77
CA SER A 136 -1.50 14.91 3.04
C SER A 136 -2.02 16.28 3.54
N HIS A 137 -2.80 17.01 2.75
CA HIS A 137 -3.23 18.35 3.12
C HIS A 137 -4.25 18.34 4.27
N PRO A 138 -4.14 19.23 5.27
CA PRO A 138 -5.08 19.28 6.41
C PRO A 138 -6.55 19.40 6.01
N PHE A 139 -6.84 20.11 4.92
CA PHE A 139 -8.20 20.24 4.39
C PHE A 139 -8.79 18.92 3.87
N THR A 140 -7.97 18.08 3.23
CA THR A 140 -8.38 16.74 2.77
C THR A 140 -8.81 15.87 3.95
N LEU A 141 -8.04 15.89 5.03
CA LEU A 141 -8.36 15.18 6.26
C LEU A 141 -9.65 15.72 6.89
N ALA A 142 -9.84 17.04 6.90
CA ALA A 142 -11.04 17.68 7.42
C ALA A 142 -12.29 17.31 6.62
N ILE A 143 -12.23 17.31 5.28
CA ILE A 143 -13.36 16.84 4.44
C ILE A 143 -13.64 15.37 4.69
N GLY A 144 -12.61 14.53 4.73
CA GLY A 144 -12.77 13.10 4.98
C GLY A 144 -13.49 12.84 6.30
N ALA A 145 -13.05 13.48 7.38
CA ALA A 145 -13.70 13.40 8.69
C ALA A 145 -15.16 13.89 8.65
N PHE A 146 -15.42 15.01 7.97
CA PHE A 146 -16.77 15.52 7.78
C PHE A 146 -17.67 14.52 7.05
N MET A 147 -17.13 13.82 6.05
CA MET A 147 -17.83 12.79 5.28
C MET A 147 -17.96 11.46 6.01
N ASN A 148 -17.48 11.39 7.26
CA ASN A 148 -17.37 10.15 8.03
C ASN A 148 -16.57 9.07 7.28
N TRP A 149 -15.55 9.49 6.53
CA TRP A 149 -14.64 8.61 5.81
C TRP A 149 -13.42 8.25 6.66
N THR A 150 -13.07 6.97 6.62
CA THR A 150 -11.81 6.44 7.15
C THR A 150 -10.62 6.86 6.27
N SER A 151 -9.40 6.83 6.81
CA SER A 151 -8.18 7.10 6.03
C SER A 151 -8.08 6.21 4.78
N ALA A 152 -8.43 4.92 4.90
CA ALA A 152 -8.40 3.99 3.78
C ALA A 152 -9.41 4.35 2.67
N GLN A 153 -10.58 4.91 3.01
CA GLN A 153 -11.55 5.38 2.01
C GLN A 153 -11.06 6.64 1.29
N ILE A 154 -10.37 7.54 1.99
CA ILE A 154 -9.72 8.69 1.36
C ILE A 154 -8.58 8.19 0.46
N ASP A 155 -7.75 7.25 0.91
CA ASP A 155 -6.67 6.66 0.10
C ASP A 155 -7.21 6.04 -1.18
N GLN A 156 -8.33 5.30 -1.09
CA GLN A 156 -8.97 4.73 -2.26
C GLN A 156 -9.54 5.79 -3.19
N PHE A 157 -10.07 6.91 -2.67
CA PHE A 157 -10.47 8.03 -3.51
C PHE A 157 -9.28 8.58 -4.32
N TRP A 158 -8.10 8.72 -3.71
CA TRP A 158 -6.91 9.20 -4.40
C TRP A 158 -6.42 8.24 -5.48
N ARG A 159 -6.44 6.92 -5.21
CA ARG A 159 -6.10 5.90 -6.22
C ARG A 159 -7.08 5.93 -7.40
N ASP A 160 -8.37 5.99 -7.12
CA ASP A 160 -9.39 6.01 -8.18
C ASP A 160 -9.35 7.31 -8.99
N ALA A 161 -9.02 8.44 -8.35
CA ALA A 161 -8.99 9.73 -9.02
C ALA A 161 -7.76 9.88 -9.92
N SER A 162 -6.61 9.29 -9.56
CA SER A 162 -5.37 9.45 -10.32
C SER A 162 -5.38 8.77 -11.69
N VAL A 163 -6.32 7.84 -11.92
CA VAL A 163 -6.46 7.11 -13.19
C VAL A 163 -7.48 7.73 -14.15
N LEU A 164 -8.09 8.88 -13.79
CA LEU A 164 -9.01 9.68 -14.63
C LEU A 164 -8.31 10.81 -15.41
#